data_AF-A0A7X6Z8S7-F1
#
_entry.id   AF-A0A7X6Z8S7-F1
#
_cell.length_a   1.000
_cell.length_b   1.000
_cell.length_c   1.000
_cell.angle_alpha   90.00
_cell.angle_beta   90.00
_cell.angle_gamma   90.00
#
_symmetry.space_group_name_H-M   'P 1'
#
loop_
_entity.id
_entity.type
_entity.pdbx_description
1 polymer ?
#
loop_
_entity_poly.entity_id
_entity_poly.type
_entity_poly.pdbx_seq_one_letter_code
_entity_poly.pdbx_strand_id
1 'polypeptide(L)'
;DGGDLESMISDVFSYDRVLYLSFPVTLPARAETAVEIRLTKEASLNYIGRDTKRYGFDLLTRLDTQLTFSELTAAVIHTESIEIVAQNMGFDLASGVSQVVLDPETEHYYLEVAHRDA
;
A
#
# COMPACT_ATOMS: atom_id res chain seq x y z
N ASP A 1 3.77 -14.95 26.05
CA ASP A 1 3.21 -13.96 26.99
C ASP A 1 2.19 -13.11 26.28
N GLY A 2 0.98 -13.06 26.84
CA GLY A 2 -0.19 -12.44 26.25
C GLY A 2 -0.04 -10.92 26.17
N GLY A 3 -0.42 -10.35 25.02
CA GLY A 3 -0.52 -8.92 24.87
C GLY A 3 -1.46 -8.36 25.93
N ASP A 4 -0.94 -7.42 26.73
CA ASP A 4 -1.73 -6.71 27.72
C ASP A 4 -2.85 -5.94 27.01
N LEU A 5 -4.07 -6.01 27.55
CA LEU A 5 -5.23 -5.32 27.01
C LEU A 5 -4.97 -3.82 26.90
N GLU A 6 -4.19 -3.28 27.84
CA GLU A 6 -3.80 -1.88 27.89
C GLU A 6 -2.86 -1.50 26.74
N SER A 7 -1.97 -2.42 26.33
CA SER A 7 -1.13 -2.26 25.14
C SER A 7 -1.96 -2.23 23.85
N MET A 8 -2.93 -3.13 23.72
CA MET A 8 -3.82 -3.17 22.56
C MET A 8 -4.72 -1.92 22.46
N ILE A 9 -5.13 -1.36 23.60
CA ILE A 9 -5.91 -0.12 23.65
C ILE A 9 -5.03 1.09 23.36
N SER A 10 -3.81 1.15 23.91
CA SER A 10 -2.83 2.21 23.62
C SER A 10 -2.46 2.27 22.13
N ASP A 11 -2.35 1.12 21.48
CA ASP A 11 -2.13 0.97 20.04
C ASP A 11 -3.27 1.64 19.24
N VAL A 12 -4.53 1.42 19.61
CA VAL A 12 -5.70 2.05 18.95
C VAL A 12 -5.63 3.58 19.02
N PHE A 13 -5.04 4.14 20.07
CA PHE A 13 -4.89 5.58 20.25
C PHE A 13 -3.60 6.18 19.67
N SER A 14 -2.64 5.35 19.25
CA SER A 14 -1.35 5.78 18.68
C SER A 14 -1.20 5.51 17.18
N TYR A 15 -2.05 4.66 16.60
CA TYR A 15 -2.13 4.52 15.13
C TYR A 15 -2.99 5.64 14.53
N ASP A 16 -2.38 6.41 13.61
CA ASP A 16 -3.12 7.26 12.67
C ASP A 16 -3.95 6.37 11.74
N ARG A 17 -5.18 6.05 12.15
CA ARG A 17 -6.16 5.44 11.26
C ARG A 17 -6.61 6.54 10.28
N VAL A 18 -6.02 6.56 9.08
CA VAL A 18 -6.53 7.36 7.96
C VAL A 18 -7.92 6.85 7.61
N LEU A 19 -8.92 7.38 8.29
CA LEU A 19 -10.33 7.11 8.06
C LEU A 19 -10.77 8.03 6.92
N TYR A 20 -10.38 7.61 5.70
CA TYR A 20 -10.78 8.11 4.37
C TYR A 20 -10.62 9.62 4.08
N LEU A 21 -10.00 9.93 2.94
CA LEU A 21 -10.19 11.21 2.25
C LEU A 21 -11.34 11.04 1.26
N SER A 22 -12.38 11.87 1.35
CA SER A 22 -13.50 11.87 0.40
C SER A 22 -13.56 13.19 -0.36
N PHE A 23 -13.84 13.11 -1.66
CA PHE A 23 -14.12 14.28 -2.49
C PHE A 23 -15.20 13.93 -3.53
N PRO A 24 -16.14 14.84 -3.81
CA PRO A 24 -17.16 14.60 -4.81
C PRO A 24 -16.58 14.77 -6.23
N VAL A 25 -17.05 13.94 -7.16
CA VAL A 25 -16.82 14.09 -8.60
C VAL A 25 -18.18 14.11 -9.29
N THR A 26 -18.45 15.13 -10.09
CA THR A 26 -19.70 15.25 -10.88
C THR A 26 -19.39 15.00 -12.34
N LEU A 27 -20.06 14.01 -12.95
CA LEU A 27 -19.88 13.63 -14.35
C LEU A 27 -21.22 13.71 -15.09
N PRO A 28 -21.27 14.30 -16.29
CA PRO A 28 -22.43 14.17 -17.16
C PRO A 28 -22.61 12.71 -17.61
N ALA A 29 -23.82 12.37 -18.05
CA ALA A 29 -24.11 11.03 -18.52
C ALA A 29 -23.16 10.63 -19.67
N ARG A 30 -22.56 9.44 -19.56
CA ARG A 30 -21.59 8.87 -20.53
C ARG A 30 -20.26 9.63 -20.65
N ALA A 31 -19.95 10.53 -19.71
CA ALA A 31 -18.66 11.18 -19.66
C ALA A 31 -17.65 10.35 -18.84
N GLU A 32 -16.38 10.52 -19.19
CA GLU A 32 -15.24 9.93 -18.49
C GLU A 32 -14.38 11.07 -17.90
N THR A 33 -13.76 10.83 -16.77
CA THR A 33 -12.78 11.75 -16.18
C THR A 33 -11.66 10.98 -15.50
N ALA A 34 -10.46 11.54 -15.51
CA ALA A 34 -9.35 11.06 -14.72
C ALA A 34 -9.36 11.74 -13.34
N VAL A 35 -8.95 10.99 -12.33
CA VAL A 35 -8.85 11.45 -10.95
C VAL A 35 -7.50 11.01 -10.42
N GLU A 36 -6.73 11.95 -9.86
CA GLU A 36 -5.43 11.67 -9.28
C GLU A 36 -5.45 11.96 -7.78
N ILE A 37 -4.99 11.00 -6.98
CA ILE A 37 -4.85 11.11 -5.53
C ILE A 37 -3.38 10.87 -5.19
N ARG A 38 -2.81 11.77 -4.37
CA ARG A 38 -1.44 11.63 -3.85
C ARG A 38 -1.49 11.60 -2.33
N LEU A 39 -0.81 10.63 -1.73
CA LEU A 39 -0.70 10.47 -0.29
C LEU A 39 0.77 10.25 0.07
N THR A 40 1.27 11.00 1.06
CA THR A 40 2.52 10.66 1.74
C THR A 40 2.18 9.82 2.96
N LYS A 41 2.74 8.62 3.03
CA LYS A 41 2.57 7.71 4.15
C LYS A 41 3.95 7.12 4.51
N GLU A 42 4.25 7.10 5.80
CA GLU A 42 5.39 6.35 6.33
C GLU A 42 5.15 4.84 6.23
N ALA A 43 6.22 4.05 6.20
CA ALA A 43 6.11 2.60 6.13
C ALA A 43 5.28 2.00 7.29
N SER A 44 4.51 0.95 7.01
CA SER A 44 3.76 0.19 8.01
C SER A 44 4.72 -0.35 9.09
N LEU A 45 4.34 -0.22 10.36
CA LEU A 45 5.16 -0.60 11.51
C LEU A 45 4.97 -2.08 11.85
N ASN A 46 6.05 -2.85 11.99
CA ASN A 46 5.99 -4.21 12.52
C ASN A 46 6.20 -4.17 14.04
N TYR A 47 5.18 -4.54 14.81
CA TYR A 47 5.14 -4.39 16.28
C TYR A 47 6.20 -5.23 17.02
N ILE A 48 6.86 -6.18 16.34
CA ILE A 48 8.00 -6.90 16.89
C ILE A 48 9.19 -5.93 16.88
N GLY A 49 9.38 -5.19 17.99
CA GLY A 49 10.29 -4.04 18.19
C GLY A 49 11.79 -4.25 17.92
N ARG A 50 12.14 -4.82 16.78
CA ARG A 50 13.49 -4.88 16.22
C ARG A 50 13.47 -4.04 14.96
N ASP A 51 14.25 -2.97 14.95
CA ASP A 51 14.52 -2.22 13.72
C ASP A 51 15.19 -3.18 12.73
N THR A 52 14.43 -3.61 11.74
CA THR A 52 14.90 -4.51 10.70
C THR A 52 15.44 -3.74 9.49
N LYS A 53 15.38 -2.39 9.51
CA LYS A 53 15.59 -1.53 8.34
C LYS A 53 14.72 -1.93 7.14
N ARG A 54 13.51 -2.41 7.42
CA ARG A 54 12.53 -2.82 6.41
C ARG A 54 11.30 -1.95 6.47
N TYR A 55 10.77 -1.64 5.30
CA TYR A 55 9.72 -0.67 5.10
C TYR A 55 8.58 -1.35 4.33
N GLY A 56 7.47 -1.61 5.01
CA GLY A 56 6.30 -2.29 4.45
C GLY A 56 5.23 -1.32 3.96
N PHE A 57 4.55 -1.69 2.88
CA PHE A 57 3.42 -0.97 2.30
C PHE A 57 2.34 -1.97 1.92
N ASP A 58 1.09 -1.61 2.24
CA ASP A 58 -0.10 -2.43 2.00
C ASP A 58 -1.05 -1.69 1.07
N LEU A 59 -1.61 -2.43 0.12
CA LEU A 59 -2.64 -1.96 -0.81
C LEU A 59 -3.82 -2.94 -0.76
N LEU A 60 -4.97 -2.44 -0.33
CA LEU A 60 -6.24 -3.14 -0.49
C LEU A 60 -6.89 -2.67 -1.79
N THR A 61 -7.20 -3.61 -2.67
CA THR A 61 -7.83 -3.33 -3.98
C THR A 61 -9.35 -3.27 -3.86
N ARG A 62 -9.90 -3.88 -2.81
CA ARG A 62 -11.34 -3.91 -2.52
C ARG A 62 -11.57 -3.59 -1.06
N LEU A 63 -12.30 -2.50 -0.81
CA LEU A 63 -12.80 -2.12 0.51
C LEU A 63 -14.25 -1.73 0.34
N ASP A 64 -15.14 -2.74 0.37
CA ASP A 64 -16.60 -2.63 0.30
C ASP A 64 -17.11 -1.60 -0.74
N THR A 65 -16.36 -1.43 -1.82
CA THR A 65 -16.64 -0.43 -2.84
C THR A 65 -17.65 -0.99 -3.82
N GLN A 66 -18.63 -0.16 -4.19
CA GLN A 66 -19.56 -0.50 -5.27
C GLN A 66 -18.95 -0.23 -6.66
N LEU A 67 -17.70 0.26 -6.72
CA LEU A 67 -16.98 0.46 -7.97
C LEU A 67 -16.41 -0.87 -8.46
N THR A 68 -16.60 -1.15 -9.75
CA THR A 68 -15.92 -2.25 -10.44
C THR A 68 -14.68 -1.70 -11.13
N PHE A 69 -13.51 -2.20 -10.78
CA PHE A 69 -12.26 -1.88 -11.47
C PHE A 69 -12.06 -2.87 -12.62
N SER A 70 -11.92 -2.36 -13.85
CA SER A 70 -11.64 -3.18 -15.03
C SER A 70 -10.16 -3.56 -15.14
N GLU A 71 -9.28 -2.74 -14.59
CA GLU A 71 -7.84 -2.92 -14.61
C GLU A 71 -7.22 -2.19 -13.42
N LEU A 72 -6.17 -2.77 -12.85
CA LEU A 72 -5.32 -2.15 -11.85
C LEU A 72 -3.88 -2.26 -12.32
N THR A 73 -3.15 -1.16 -12.28
CA THR A 73 -1.70 -1.15 -12.53
C THR A 73 -1.00 -0.57 -11.32
N ALA A 74 0.17 -1.12 -11.00
CA ALA A 74 1.04 -0.61 -9.95
C ALA A 74 2.43 -0.39 -10.51
N ALA A 75 3.09 0.67 -10.04
CA ALA A 75 4.45 1.00 -10.41
C ALA A 75 5.26 1.40 -9.19
N VAL A 76 6.53 0.98 -9.14
CA VAL A 76 7.53 1.49 -8.21
C VAL A 76 8.47 2.39 -8.99
N ILE A 77 8.62 3.62 -8.50
CA ILE A 77 9.50 4.64 -9.07
C ILE A 77 10.64 4.96 -8.09
N HIS A 78 11.70 5.61 -8.59
CA HIS A 78 12.88 5.96 -7.79
C HIS A 78 13.52 4.74 -7.09
N THR A 79 13.74 3.67 -7.86
CA THR A 79 14.18 2.37 -7.34
C THR A 79 15.68 2.31 -7.04
N GLU A 80 16.43 3.37 -7.26
CA GLU A 80 17.91 3.36 -7.24
C GLU A 80 18.48 3.03 -5.86
N SER A 81 17.80 3.45 -4.79
CA SER A 81 18.25 3.35 -3.40
C SER A 81 17.64 2.18 -2.62
N ILE A 82 16.75 1.41 -3.24
CA ILE A 82 15.99 0.34 -2.58
C ILE A 82 16.22 -1.03 -3.23
N GLU A 83 15.93 -2.06 -2.43
CA GLU A 83 15.73 -3.44 -2.87
C GLU A 83 14.36 -3.93 -2.40
N ILE A 84 13.73 -4.80 -3.20
CA ILE A 84 12.47 -5.46 -2.82
C ILE A 84 12.83 -6.72 -2.05
N VAL A 85 12.41 -6.78 -0.78
CA VAL A 85 12.70 -7.90 0.14
C VAL A 85 11.58 -8.94 0.11
N ALA A 86 10.33 -8.49 0.04
CA ALA A 86 9.16 -9.34 -0.08
C ALA A 86 8.02 -8.60 -0.79
N GLN A 87 7.20 -9.33 -1.54
CA GLN A 87 6.01 -8.79 -2.20
C GLN A 87 5.14 -9.91 -2.76
N ASN A 88 3.92 -9.56 -3.16
CA ASN A 88 3.05 -10.38 -4.02
C ASN A 88 2.54 -9.64 -5.26
N MET A 89 3.16 -8.52 -5.65
CA MET A 89 2.71 -7.67 -6.77
C MET A 89 3.25 -8.12 -8.14
N GLY A 90 4.40 -8.80 -8.17
CA GLY A 90 5.05 -9.29 -9.39
C GLY A 90 6.17 -8.40 -9.94
N PHE A 91 6.64 -7.40 -9.18
CA PHE A 91 7.80 -6.60 -9.62
C PHE A 91 9.06 -7.46 -9.76
N ASP A 92 9.92 -7.12 -10.71
CA ASP A 92 11.26 -7.71 -10.84
C ASP A 92 12.23 -6.62 -11.30
N LEU A 93 12.76 -5.88 -10.32
CA LEU A 93 13.67 -4.77 -10.58
C LEU A 93 14.98 -5.22 -11.23
N ALA A 94 15.42 -6.47 -11.00
CA ALA A 94 16.63 -7.02 -11.62
C ALA A 94 16.43 -7.25 -13.12
N SER A 95 15.23 -7.65 -13.53
CA SER A 95 14.84 -7.79 -14.95
C SER A 95 14.23 -6.51 -15.55
N GLY A 96 14.19 -5.40 -14.80
CA GLY A 96 13.66 -4.12 -15.26
C GLY A 96 12.12 -4.00 -15.22
N VAL A 97 11.43 -4.92 -14.56
CA VAL A 97 9.97 -4.90 -14.38
C VAL A 97 9.61 -4.07 -13.15
N SER A 98 9.40 -2.77 -13.34
CA SER A 98 8.98 -1.82 -12.29
C SER A 98 7.50 -1.44 -12.34
N GLN A 99 6.77 -1.89 -13.36
CA GLN A 99 5.33 -1.70 -13.52
C GLN A 99 4.66 -3.04 -13.83
N VAL A 100 3.52 -3.30 -13.20
CA VAL A 100 2.78 -4.56 -13.29
C VAL A 100 1.27 -4.30 -13.40
N VAL A 101 0.58 -5.24 -14.03
CA VAL A 101 -0.89 -5.34 -13.96
C VAL A 101 -1.23 -6.22 -12.76
N LEU A 102 -2.10 -5.71 -11.88
CA LEU A 102 -2.60 -6.44 -10.71
C LEU A 102 -3.93 -7.10 -11.03
N ASP A 103 -4.16 -8.28 -10.46
CA ASP A 103 -5.46 -8.92 -10.45
C ASP A 103 -6.43 -8.17 -9.49
N PRO A 104 -7.55 -7.60 -9.99
CA PRO A 104 -8.56 -6.93 -9.16
C PRO A 104 -9.32 -7.87 -8.21
N GLU A 105 -9.22 -9.18 -8.38
CA GLU A 105 -9.81 -10.17 -7.46
C GLU A 105 -8.88 -10.50 -6.28
N THR A 106 -7.59 -10.13 -6.35
CA THR A 106 -6.69 -10.24 -5.20
C THR A 106 -6.96 -9.11 -4.21
N GLU A 107 -7.51 -9.46 -3.04
CA GLU A 107 -7.96 -8.51 -2.01
C GLU A 107 -6.83 -7.62 -1.48
N HIS A 108 -5.64 -8.19 -1.29
CA HIS A 108 -4.52 -7.54 -0.61
C HIS A 108 -3.20 -7.77 -1.33
N TYR A 109 -2.53 -6.65 -1.61
CA TYR A 109 -1.15 -6.63 -2.06
C TYR A 109 -0.25 -5.98 -1.01
N TYR A 110 0.99 -6.45 -0.95
CA TYR A 110 2.01 -5.89 -0.09
C TYR A 110 3.34 -5.73 -0.85
N LEU A 111 4.12 -4.78 -0.37
CA LEU A 111 5.49 -4.50 -0.80
C LEU A 111 6.33 -4.21 0.44
N GLU A 112 7.43 -4.93 0.59
CA GLU A 112 8.44 -4.69 1.62
C GLU A 112 9.78 -4.38 0.95
N VAL A 113 10.37 -3.25 1.33
CA VAL A 113 11.65 -2.79 0.79
C VAL A 113 12.67 -2.57 1.88
N ALA A 114 13.95 -2.65 1.51
CA ALA A 114 15.07 -2.22 2.33
C ALA A 114 15.94 -1.25 1.54
N HIS A 115 16.79 -0.50 2.24
CA HIS A 115 17.84 0.29 1.61
C HIS A 115 18.91 -0.63 1.01
N ARG A 116 19.35 -0.34 -0.21
CA ARG A 116 20.33 -1.16 -0.94
C ARG A 116 21.73 -1.21 -0.31
N ASP A 117 22.01 -0.33 0.66
CA ASP A 117 23.30 -0.20 1.37
C ASP A 117 23.21 -0.59 2.87
N ALA A 118 22.19 -1.34 3.28
CA ALA A 118 21.85 -1.60 4.69
C ALA A 118 22.60 -2.76 5.35
#